data_AF-A0A1H7V3P6-F1
#
_entry.id   AF-A0A1H7V3P6-F1
#
_cell.length_a   1.000
_cell.length_b   1.000
_cell.length_c   1.000
_cell.angle_alpha   90.00
_cell.angle_beta   90.00
_cell.angle_gamma   90.00
#
_symmetry.space_group_name_H-M   'P 1'
#
loop_
_entity.id
_entity.type
_entity.pdbx_description
1 polymer ?
#
loop_
_entity_poly.entity_id
_entity_poly.type
_entity_poly.pdbx_seq_one_letter_code
_entity_poly.pdbx_strand_id
1 'polypeptide(L)' 'MVHLKINLEQFGFKNEDIKYEVLEQTPTFIKARTTYPNGLVLTIEQTAEEISVDTNWRWRQESDGSLTPIQ' A
#
# COMPACT_ATOMS: atom_id res chain seq x y z
N MET A 1 -2.39 -12.04 -12.43
CA MET A 1 -1.81 -11.50 -11.19
C MET A 1 -1.41 -10.06 -11.48
N VAL A 2 -2.04 -9.09 -10.83
CA VAL A 2 -1.72 -7.67 -11.01
C VAL A 2 -0.62 -7.32 -10.02
N HIS A 3 0.41 -6.61 -10.47
CA HIS A 3 1.51 -6.15 -9.63
C HIS A 3 1.47 -4.62 -9.58
N LEU A 4 1.28 -4.05 -8.39
CA LEU A 4 1.46 -2.63 -8.12
C LEU A 4 2.84 -2.39 -7.52
N LYS A 5 3.63 -1.50 -8.12
CA LYS A 5 4.95 -1.10 -7.61
C LYS A 5 4.82 0.22 -6.86
N ILE A 6 5.01 0.19 -5.55
CA ILE A 6 5.04 1.37 -4.69
C ILE A 6 6.50 1.64 -4.31
N ASN A 7 6.99 2.85 -4.61
CA ASN A 7 8.36 3.23 -4.28
C ASN A 7 8.44 3.78 -2.84
N LEU A 8 9.18 3.06 -1.99
CA LEU A 8 9.38 3.40 -0.58
C LEU A 8 10.87 3.55 -0.22
N GLU A 9 11.78 3.41 -1.19
CA GLU A 9 13.23 3.38 -0.95
C GLU A 9 13.71 4.67 -0.28
N GLN A 10 13.11 5.81 -0.65
CA GLN A 10 13.45 7.12 -0.12
C GLN A 10 13.25 7.27 1.40
N PHE A 11 12.47 6.39 2.03
CA PHE A 11 12.16 6.50 3.45
C PHE A 11 13.04 5.63 4.37
N GLY A 12 13.80 4.69 3.81
CA GLY A 12 14.79 3.90 4.56
C GLY A 12 14.22 3.08 5.73
N PHE A 13 12.98 2.59 5.63
CA PHE A 13 12.38 1.80 6.70
C PHE A 13 13.06 0.44 6.88
N LYS A 14 13.10 -0.04 8.12
CA LYS A 14 13.36 -1.45 8.40
C LYS A 14 12.04 -2.21 8.36
N ASN A 15 12.07 -3.44 7.83
CA ASN A 15 10.86 -4.27 7.73
C ASN A 15 10.22 -4.57 9.09
N GLU A 16 11.01 -4.66 10.16
CA GLU A 16 10.53 -4.92 11.53
C GLU A 16 9.67 -3.79 12.10
N ASP A 17 9.82 -2.57 11.60
CA ASP A 17 9.07 -1.41 12.06
C ASP A 17 7.76 -1.20 11.27
N ILE A 18 7.54 -1.98 10.20
CA ILE A 18 6.35 -1.91 9.36
C ILE A 18 5.27 -2.81 9.96
N LYS A 19 4.12 -2.22 10.27
CA LYS A 19 2.97 -2.95 10.81
C LYS A 19 2.04 -3.35 9.68
N TYR A 20 1.64 -4.61 9.64
CA TYR A 20 0.64 -5.15 8.72
C TYR A 20 -0.53 -5.74 9.50
N GLU A 21 -1.75 -5.38 9.10
CA GLU A 21 -2.98 -5.78 9.75
C GLU A 21 -4.01 -6.20 8.70
N VAL A 22 -4.61 -7.38 8.85
CA VAL A 22 -5.79 -7.79 8.05
C VAL A 22 -7.03 -7.25 8.76
N LEU A 23 -7.73 -6.33 8.11
CA LEU A 23 -8.92 -5.69 8.66
C LEU A 23 -10.18 -6.53 8.38
N GLU A 24 -10.24 -7.14 7.20
CA GLU A 24 -11.35 -7.99 6.79
C GLU A 24 -10.86 -9.02 5.76
N GLN A 25 -11.33 -10.26 5.88
CA GLN A 25 -11.02 -11.31 4.93
C GLN A 25 -12.20 -12.25 4.77
N THR A 26 -12.65 -12.40 3.53
CA THR A 26 -13.67 -13.36 3.10
C THR A 26 -13.16 -14.10 1.85
N PRO A 27 -13.86 -15.13 1.35
CA PRO A 27 -13.44 -15.82 0.13
C PRO A 27 -13.34 -14.94 -1.12
N THR A 28 -14.02 -13.79 -1.13
CA THR A 28 -14.11 -12.90 -2.30
C THR A 28 -13.56 -11.50 -2.05
N PHE A 29 -13.11 -11.20 -0.83
CA PHE A 29 -12.67 -9.87 -0.44
C PHE A 29 -11.54 -9.93 0.59
N ILE A 30 -10.51 -9.12 0.40
CA ILE A 30 -9.45 -8.90 1.38
C ILE A 30 -9.27 -7.40 1.57
N LYS A 31 -9.26 -6.96 2.83
CA LYS A 31 -8.87 -5.61 3.21
C LYS A 31 -7.73 -5.69 4.20
N ALA A 32 -6.62 -5.06 3.86
CA ALA A 32 -5.43 -5.02 4.70
C ALA A 32 -4.88 -3.61 4.81
N ARG A 33 -4.24 -3.32 5.93
CA ARG A 33 -3.58 -2.04 6.20
C ARG A 33 -2.11 -2.28 6.51
N THR A 34 -1.27 -1.45 5.92
CA THR A 34 0.15 -1.33 6.26
C THR A 34 0.41 0.05 6.83
N THR A 35 1.00 0.13 8.02
CA THR A 35 1.40 1.39 8.65
C THR A 35 2.92 1.44 8.77
N TYR A 36 3.49 2.50 8.22
CA TYR A 36 4.93 2.75 8.19
C TYR A 36 5.35 3.70 9.33
N PRO A 37 6.61 3.65 9.77
CA PRO A 37 7.12 4.46 10.90
C PRO A 37 6.98 5.97 10.72
N ASN A 38 7.00 6.47 9.48
CA ASN A 38 6.84 7.90 9.18
C ASN A 38 5.37 8.36 9.18
N GLY A 39 4.44 7.49 9.54
CA GLY A 39 3.00 7.79 9.54
C GLY A 39 2.30 7.62 8.18
N LEU A 40 3.00 7.14 7.14
CA LEU A 40 2.33 6.66 5.92
C LEU A 40 1.46 5.44 6.26
N VAL A 41 0.24 5.44 5.78
CA VAL A 41 -0.71 4.34 5.89
C VAL A 41 -1.17 3.97 4.50
N LEU A 42 -1.02 2.70 4.14
CA LEU A 42 -1.57 2.13 2.91
C LEU A 42 -2.70 1.17 3.28
N THR A 43 -3.85 1.30 2.63
CA THR A 43 -4.95 0.33 2.74
C THR A 43 -5.14 -0.31 1.37
N ILE A 44 -5.05 -1.63 1.32
CA ILE A 44 -5.28 -2.41 0.11
C ILE A 44 -6.64 -3.09 0.27
N GLU A 45 -7.49 -2.92 -0.72
CA GLU A 45 -8.74 -3.65 -0.89
C GLU A 45 -8.65 -4.47 -2.16
N GLN A 46 -8.91 -5.76 -2.07
CA GLN A 46 -8.85 -6.67 -3.20
C GLN A 46 -10.17 -7.45 -3.28
N THR A 47 -10.78 -7.41 -4.46
CA THR A 47 -11.91 -8.26 -4.84
C THR A 47 -11.47 -9.25 -5.93
N ALA A 48 -12.40 -10.02 -6.47
CA ALA A 48 -12.14 -10.86 -7.66
C ALA A 48 -11.89 -10.04 -8.94
N GLU A 49 -12.37 -8.79 -8.98
CA GLU A 49 -12.39 -7.95 -10.18
C GLU A 49 -11.34 -6.85 -10.15
N GLU A 50 -11.04 -6.31 -8.96
CA GLU A 50 -10.20 -5.12 -8.81
C GLU A 50 -9.29 -5.18 -7.58
N ILE A 51 -8.25 -4.34 -7.62
CA ILE A 51 -7.41 -4.01 -6.48
C ILE A 51 -7.41 -2.49 -6.35
N SER A 52 -7.82 -2.01 -5.19
CA SER A 52 -7.85 -0.60 -4.81
C SER A 52 -6.81 -0.35 -3.74
N VAL A 53 -6.07 0.76 -3.87
CA VAL A 53 -5.03 1.15 -2.91
C VAL A 53 -5.24 2.58 -2.46
N ASP A 54 -5.63 2.73 -1.21
CA ASP A 54 -5.82 4.00 -0.53
C ASP A 54 -4.62 4.36 0.33
N THR A 55 -4.41 5.65 0.52
CA THR A 55 -3.35 6.19 1.35
C THR A 55 -3.79 7.48 2.02
N ASN A 56 -3.21 7.77 3.19
CA ASN A 56 -3.37 9.08 3.84
C ASN A 56 -2.47 10.17 3.21
N TRP A 57 -1.62 9.82 2.26
CA TRP A 57 -0.72 10.72 1.53
C TRP A 57 -1.22 10.92 0.09
N ARG A 58 -0.51 11.71 -0.72
CA ARG A 58 -0.80 11.82 -2.17
C ARG A 58 0.09 10.88 -2.96
N TRP A 59 -0.34 10.53 -4.17
CA TRP A 59 0.46 9.75 -5.11
C TRP A 59 1.13 10.64 -6.16
N ARG A 60 2.40 10.36 -6.44
CA ARG A 60 3.07 10.78 -7.66
C ARG A 60 3.31 9.55 -8.53
N GLN A 61 2.77 9.55 -9.74
CA GLN A 61 3.08 8.53 -10.73
C GLN A 61 4.40 8.87 -11.42
N GLU A 62 5.33 7.92 -11.40
CA GLU A 62 6.63 8.04 -12.05
C GLU A 62 6.56 7.60 -13.52
N SER A 63 7.56 7.95 -14.32
CA SER A 63 7.62 7.60 -15.75
C SER A 63 7.71 6.09 -16.01
N ASP A 64 8.19 5.31 -15.03
CA ASP A 64 8.21 3.84 -15.08
C ASP A 64 6.88 3.19 -14.66
N GLY A 65 5.87 4.01 -14.34
CA GLY A 65 4.55 3.58 -13.88
C GLY A 65 4.46 3.24 -12.39
N SER A 66 5.56 3.34 -11.63
CA SER A 66 5.51 3.19 -10.17
C SER A 66 4.82 4.37 -9.49
N LEU A 67 4.31 4.14 -8.28
CA LEU A 67 3.70 5.16 -7.44
C LEU A 67 4.61 5.50 -6.26
N THR A 68 4.96 6.77 -6.12
CA THR A 68 5.69 7.28 -4.96
C THR A 68 4.71 8.04 -4.06
N PRO A 69 4.58 7.69 -2.77
CA PRO A 69 3.77 8.47 -1.85
C PRO A 69 4.50 9.77 -1.47
N ILE A 70 3.77 10.88 -1.46
CA ILE A 70 4.26 12.22 -1.11
C ILE A 70 3.30 12.86 -0.08
N GLN A 71 3.86 13.53 0.93
CA GLN A 71 3.10 14.21 1.98
C GLN A 71 2.49 15.53 1.49
#